data_AF-A0A0B8NXF1-F1
#
_entry.id   AF-A0A0B8NXF1-F1
#
_cell.length_a   1.000
_cell.length_b   1.000
_cell.length_c   1.000
_cell.angle_alpha   90.00
_cell.angle_beta   90.00
_cell.angle_gamma   90.00
#
_symmetry.space_group_name_H-M   'P 1'
#
loop_
_entity.id
_entity.type
_entity.pdbx_description
1 polymer ?
#
loop_
_entity_poly.entity_id
_entity_poly.type
_entity_poly.pdbx_seq_one_letter_code
_entity_poly.pdbx_strand_id
1 'polypeptide(L)'
;MDTAKALVEKAHAKGLYVFFDGVFGHHKDNVVPSPSGLTPSGSSNPVSYPESLAFYKEVATYWIEELKIDGWRLDQAYQVPTEAWTEIRKAVDEASQSVTYTNNLGETVNPLGYMVAEIWNGEDYIAETGYGTEEAPALCSAFDFPMRYRIVETLAANESNVSGRDASWLANGYETHAKYPDHAKPNLMLGNHDLVRFGDLLQRGDIAEPNEDEYWLRHKAAFAFQAAYTGPITLYYGEEIGDEVPDFDDQVTSDCAVQAYVMTMLLAVAPR
;
A
#
# COMPACT_ATOMS: atom_id res chain seq x y z
N MET A 1 15.37 11.60 13.64
CA MET A 1 14.15 12.27 14.12
C MET A 1 13.94 13.59 13.40
N ASP A 2 14.82 14.60 13.58
CA ASP A 2 14.64 15.94 13.01
C ASP A 2 14.42 15.98 11.50
N THR A 3 15.18 15.20 10.73
CA THR A 3 15.00 15.11 9.27
C THR A 3 13.61 14.59 8.89
N ALA A 4 13.10 13.58 9.58
CA ALA A 4 11.78 13.02 9.33
C ALA A 4 10.67 14.02 9.69
N LYS A 5 10.84 14.72 10.82
CA LYS A 5 9.95 15.81 11.21
C LYS A 5 9.90 16.92 10.15
N ALA A 6 11.05 17.39 9.71
CA ALA A 6 11.15 18.42 8.67
C ALA A 6 10.57 17.96 7.32
N LEU A 7 10.64 16.66 7.01
CA LEU A 7 10.01 16.07 5.84
C LEU A 7 8.48 16.17 5.94
N VAL A 8 7.89 15.71 7.05
CA VAL A 8 6.44 15.75 7.26
C VAL A 8 5.93 17.19 7.25
N GLU A 9 6.58 18.11 7.98
CA GLU A 9 6.21 19.53 8.01
C GLU A 9 6.24 20.17 6.61
N LYS A 10 7.25 19.86 5.79
CA LYS A 10 7.35 20.37 4.41
C LYS A 10 6.32 19.75 3.48
N ALA A 11 5.96 18.49 3.68
CA ALA A 11 4.93 17.81 2.90
C ALA A 11 3.55 18.44 3.19
N HIS A 12 3.20 18.61 4.47
CA HIS A 12 1.97 19.28 4.89
C HIS A 12 1.85 20.70 4.36
N ALA A 13 2.94 21.48 4.42
CA ALA A 13 2.98 22.84 3.85
C ALA A 13 2.76 22.87 2.33
N LYS A 14 2.95 21.73 1.64
CA LYS A 14 2.70 21.55 0.20
C LYS A 14 1.34 20.90 -0.10
N GLY A 15 0.55 20.55 0.92
CA GLY A 15 -0.75 19.91 0.76
C GLY A 15 -0.64 18.42 0.48
N LEU A 16 0.44 17.78 0.95
CA LEU A 16 0.68 16.36 0.80
C LEU A 16 0.55 15.69 2.16
N TYR A 17 -0.31 14.68 2.24
CA TYR A 17 -0.36 13.77 3.37
C TYR A 17 0.87 12.86 3.38
N VAL A 18 1.31 12.42 4.56
CA VAL A 18 2.45 11.53 4.72
C VAL A 18 2.04 10.27 5.45
N PHE A 19 2.21 9.12 4.80
CA PHE A 19 2.00 7.81 5.40
C PHE A 19 3.34 7.13 5.63
N PHE A 20 3.50 6.49 6.79
CA PHE A 20 4.65 5.63 7.05
C PHE A 20 4.32 4.17 6.76
N ASP A 21 5.35 3.35 6.61
CA ASP A 21 5.22 1.92 6.37
C ASP A 21 5.39 1.15 7.70
N GLY A 22 4.35 0.47 8.12
CA GLY A 22 4.23 -0.20 9.41
C GLY A 22 4.34 -1.71 9.26
N VAL A 23 5.47 -2.27 9.70
CA VAL A 23 5.69 -3.71 9.78
C VAL A 23 5.35 -4.18 11.19
N PHE A 24 4.12 -4.64 11.40
CA PHE A 24 3.62 -5.04 12.73
C PHE A 24 3.55 -6.56 12.93
N GLY A 25 3.77 -7.34 11.86
CA GLY A 25 3.79 -8.80 11.93
C GLY A 25 5.16 -9.39 12.23
N HIS A 26 6.26 -8.67 11.96
CA HIS A 26 7.62 -9.18 12.12
C HIS A 26 8.64 -8.06 12.32
N HIS A 27 9.84 -8.43 12.76
CA HIS A 27 10.95 -7.50 12.96
C HIS A 27 12.30 -8.24 12.87
N LYS A 28 13.41 -7.49 12.89
CA LYS A 28 14.75 -8.07 13.00
C LYS A 28 15.01 -8.60 14.42
N ASP A 29 15.85 -9.62 14.58
CA ASP A 29 16.12 -10.28 15.87
C ASP A 29 16.66 -9.35 16.98
N ASN A 30 17.17 -8.16 16.64
CA ASN A 30 17.74 -7.20 17.59
C ASN A 30 16.79 -6.05 17.96
N VAL A 31 15.48 -6.32 18.04
CA VAL A 31 14.48 -5.33 18.47
C VAL A 31 14.82 -4.80 19.86
N VAL A 32 14.61 -3.49 20.06
CA VAL A 32 14.87 -2.81 21.33
C VAL A 32 13.54 -2.46 22.01
N PRO A 33 13.52 -2.31 23.34
CA PRO A 33 12.33 -1.84 24.04
C PRO A 33 11.85 -0.48 23.53
N SER A 34 10.53 -0.28 23.50
CA SER A 34 9.88 0.99 23.23
C SER A 34 10.20 2.03 24.32
N PRO A 35 9.85 3.32 24.13
CA PRO A 35 10.00 4.34 25.16
C PRO A 35 9.32 3.97 26.50
N SER A 36 8.19 3.26 26.46
CA SER A 36 7.50 2.75 27.65
C SER A 36 8.03 1.40 28.15
N GLY A 37 9.09 0.86 27.53
CA GLY A 37 9.74 -0.38 27.92
C GLY A 37 9.05 -1.65 27.42
N LEU A 38 8.16 -1.55 26.43
CA LEU A 38 7.49 -2.71 25.82
C LEU A 38 8.39 -3.36 24.76
N THR A 39 8.21 -4.65 24.53
CA THR A 39 8.84 -5.40 23.43
C THR A 39 7.80 -6.30 22.77
N PRO A 40 7.93 -6.59 21.46
CA PRO A 40 7.12 -7.63 20.83
C PRO A 40 7.44 -8.99 21.47
N SER A 41 6.50 -9.92 21.35
CA SER A 41 6.57 -11.27 21.93
C SER A 41 6.58 -12.33 20.83
N GLY A 42 7.16 -13.50 21.11
CA GLY A 42 7.19 -14.63 20.19
C GLY A 42 8.43 -14.65 19.27
N SER A 43 8.29 -15.28 18.11
CA SER A 43 9.32 -15.29 17.05
C SER A 43 9.46 -13.92 16.41
N SER A 44 10.61 -13.68 15.75
CA SER A 44 10.83 -12.44 15.00
C SER A 44 10.01 -12.36 13.71
N ASN A 45 9.59 -13.50 13.14
CA ASN A 45 8.70 -13.56 11.98
C ASN A 45 7.85 -14.87 11.94
N PRO A 46 6.53 -14.82 12.16
CA PRO A 46 5.77 -13.69 12.69
C PRO A 46 5.88 -13.58 14.22
N VAL A 47 5.55 -12.42 14.77
CA VAL A 47 5.37 -12.21 16.21
C VAL A 47 4.08 -12.88 16.72
N SER A 48 3.93 -12.97 18.04
CA SER A 48 2.72 -13.51 18.68
C SER A 48 1.76 -12.40 19.09
N TYR A 49 0.48 -12.60 18.75
CA TYR A 49 -0.66 -11.79 19.22
C TYR A 49 -1.58 -12.66 20.09
N PRO A 50 -2.19 -12.09 21.15
CA PRO A 50 -2.32 -10.67 21.46
C PRO A 50 -1.12 -10.04 22.22
N GLU A 51 -0.08 -10.81 22.57
CA GLU A 51 1.00 -10.36 23.45
C GLU A 51 1.79 -9.17 22.90
N SER A 52 1.92 -9.04 21.57
CA SER A 52 2.61 -7.93 20.92
C SER A 52 1.73 -6.69 20.69
N LEU A 53 0.43 -6.75 20.99
CA LEU A 53 -0.53 -5.69 20.68
C LEU A 53 -0.17 -4.36 21.35
N ALA A 54 0.21 -4.39 22.63
CA ALA A 54 0.54 -3.17 23.37
C ALA A 54 1.76 -2.44 22.76
N PHE A 55 2.78 -3.21 22.35
CA PHE A 55 3.97 -2.67 21.70
C PHE A 55 3.62 -1.99 20.36
N TYR A 56 2.84 -2.67 19.50
CA TYR A 56 2.50 -2.10 18.19
C TYR A 56 1.46 -0.99 18.26
N LYS A 57 0.58 -0.95 19.27
CA LYS A 57 -0.24 0.24 19.55
C LYS A 57 0.63 1.44 19.89
N GLU A 58 1.65 1.27 20.74
CA GLU A 58 2.60 2.35 21.06
C GLU A 58 3.38 2.80 19.81
N VAL A 59 3.85 1.87 18.97
CA VAL A 59 4.50 2.22 17.70
C VAL A 59 3.56 3.02 16.79
N ALA A 60 2.33 2.55 16.61
CA ALA A 60 1.36 3.16 15.70
C ALA A 60 0.97 4.59 16.12
N THR A 61 0.83 4.86 17.42
CA THR A 61 0.46 6.18 17.93
C THR A 61 1.66 7.11 18.05
N TYR A 62 2.84 6.61 18.43
CA TYR A 62 4.04 7.43 18.66
C TYR A 62 4.38 8.32 17.46
N TRP A 63 4.39 7.77 16.24
CA TRP A 63 4.74 8.57 15.05
C TRP A 63 3.65 9.57 14.65
N ILE A 64 2.39 9.28 14.94
CA ILE A 64 1.28 10.22 14.73
C ILE A 64 1.40 11.38 15.74
N GLU A 65 1.67 11.09 17.00
CA GLU A 65 1.77 12.11 18.04
C GLU A 65 3.02 12.99 17.86
N GLU A 66 4.17 12.38 17.58
CA GLU A 66 5.46 13.08 17.48
C GLU A 66 5.63 13.82 16.16
N LEU A 67 5.28 13.17 15.04
CA LEU A 67 5.54 13.69 13.69
C LEU A 67 4.28 14.11 12.94
N LYS A 68 3.09 13.76 13.42
CA LYS A 68 1.81 14.06 12.76
C LYS A 68 1.66 13.41 11.39
N ILE A 69 2.23 12.21 11.21
CA ILE A 69 1.96 11.42 10.00
C ILE A 69 0.45 11.17 9.88
N ASP A 70 -0.04 11.13 8.66
CA ASP A 70 -1.47 11.05 8.36
C ASP A 70 -2.01 9.61 8.34
N GLY A 71 -1.15 8.62 8.60
CA GLY A 71 -1.54 7.22 8.53
C GLY A 71 -0.42 6.24 8.22
N TRP A 72 -0.83 5.02 7.89
CA TRP A 72 0.03 3.86 7.73
C TRP A 72 -0.32 3.06 6.48
N ARG A 73 0.71 2.62 5.74
CA ARG A 73 0.65 1.39 4.93
C ARG A 73 1.07 0.23 5.82
N LEU A 74 0.35 -0.88 5.80
CA LEU A 74 0.56 -2.00 6.72
C LEU A 74 1.14 -3.17 5.94
N ASP A 75 2.40 -3.46 6.18
CA ASP A 75 3.15 -4.56 5.55
C ASP A 75 2.63 -5.92 5.99
N GLN A 76 2.48 -6.85 5.03
CA GLN A 76 2.02 -8.23 5.21
C GLN A 76 0.91 -8.33 6.26
N ALA A 77 -0.15 -7.55 6.08
CA ALA A 77 -1.11 -7.26 7.14
C ALA A 77 -1.85 -8.52 7.66
N TYR A 78 -1.87 -9.60 6.89
CA TYR A 78 -2.39 -10.91 7.28
C TYR A 78 -1.61 -11.59 8.42
N GLN A 79 -0.39 -11.13 8.74
CA GLN A 79 0.38 -11.62 9.90
C GLN A 79 -0.21 -11.17 11.24
N VAL A 80 -1.05 -10.13 11.23
CA VAL A 80 -1.70 -9.57 12.41
C VAL A 80 -3.19 -9.93 12.36
N PRO A 81 -3.76 -10.53 13.42
CA PRO A 81 -5.16 -10.94 13.42
C PRO A 81 -6.11 -9.73 13.39
N THR A 82 -7.31 -9.92 12.83
CA THR A 82 -8.31 -8.86 12.64
C THR A 82 -8.73 -8.16 13.93
N GLU A 83 -8.77 -8.87 15.06
CA GLU A 83 -9.07 -8.30 16.37
C GLU A 83 -7.99 -7.33 16.83
N ALA A 84 -6.72 -7.62 16.54
CA ALA A 84 -5.62 -6.73 16.82
C ALA A 84 -5.67 -5.49 15.91
N TRP A 85 -6.05 -5.65 14.64
CA TRP A 85 -6.23 -4.52 13.73
C TRP A 85 -7.33 -3.57 14.19
N THR A 86 -8.46 -4.08 14.69
CA THR A 86 -9.52 -3.25 15.26
C THR A 86 -9.00 -2.38 16.41
N GLU A 87 -8.19 -2.95 17.30
CA GLU A 87 -7.60 -2.23 18.44
C GLU A 87 -6.51 -1.24 18.04
N ILE A 88 -5.70 -1.55 17.03
CA ILE A 88 -4.69 -0.65 16.49
C ILE A 88 -5.35 0.51 15.74
N ARG A 89 -6.36 0.24 14.90
CA ARG A 89 -7.11 1.27 14.18
C ARG A 89 -7.76 2.27 15.14
N LYS A 90 -8.39 1.77 16.21
CA LYS A 90 -8.94 2.64 17.25
C LYS A 90 -7.87 3.55 17.89
N ALA A 91 -6.69 3.01 18.18
CA ALA A 91 -5.60 3.82 18.73
C ALA A 91 -5.06 4.85 17.72
N VAL A 92 -4.95 4.48 16.44
CA VAL A 92 -4.57 5.40 15.34
C VAL A 92 -5.59 6.53 15.20
N ASP A 93 -6.90 6.22 15.23
CA ASP A 93 -7.97 7.21 15.19
C ASP A 93 -7.87 8.18 16.37
N GLU A 94 -7.74 7.66 17.59
CA GLU A 94 -7.60 8.46 18.82
C GLU A 94 -6.35 9.36 18.80
N ALA A 95 -5.20 8.82 18.40
CA ALA A 95 -3.94 9.58 18.30
C ALA A 95 -4.05 10.67 17.23
N SER A 96 -4.65 10.38 16.08
CA SER A 96 -4.84 11.34 14.98
C SER A 96 -5.73 12.50 15.41
N GLN A 97 -6.80 12.23 16.16
CA GLN A 97 -7.67 13.29 16.69
C GLN A 97 -7.02 14.10 17.83
N SER A 98 -5.97 13.59 18.47
CA SER A 98 -5.31 14.24 19.61
C SER A 98 -4.35 15.37 19.22
N VAL A 99 -3.89 15.41 17.97
CA VAL A 99 -2.91 16.38 17.46
C VAL A 99 -3.43 17.12 16.24
N THR A 100 -2.88 18.30 15.97
CA THR A 100 -3.24 19.11 14.79
C THR A 100 -2.01 19.67 14.09
N TYR A 101 -2.14 20.00 12.80
CA TYR A 101 -1.18 20.77 12.03
C TYR A 101 -1.90 21.80 11.14
N THR A 102 -1.15 22.76 10.61
CA THR A 102 -1.67 23.74 9.63
C THR A 102 -1.43 23.21 8.22
N ASN A 103 -2.49 22.98 7.45
CA ASN A 103 -2.39 22.52 6.07
C ASN A 103 -1.93 23.66 5.12
N ASN A 104 -1.73 23.35 3.84
CA ASN A 104 -1.31 24.33 2.83
C ASN A 104 -2.33 25.45 2.54
N LEU A 105 -3.57 25.31 3.02
CA LEU A 105 -4.62 26.34 2.92
C LEU A 105 -4.65 27.25 4.16
N GLY A 106 -3.80 27.00 5.16
CA GLY A 106 -3.76 27.76 6.41
C GLY A 106 -4.80 27.31 7.44
N GLU A 107 -5.44 26.15 7.23
CA GLU A 107 -6.46 25.60 8.12
C GLU A 107 -5.81 24.67 9.13
N THR A 108 -6.31 24.69 10.37
CA THR A 108 -5.93 23.71 11.39
C THR A 108 -6.71 22.42 11.17
N VAL A 109 -6.00 21.33 10.91
CA VAL A 109 -6.56 20.00 10.64
C VAL A 109 -5.92 18.96 11.55
N ASN A 110 -6.60 17.83 11.74
CA ASN A 110 -6.05 16.62 12.33
C ASN A 110 -5.40 15.75 11.23
N PRO A 111 -4.35 14.97 11.54
CA PRO A 111 -3.95 13.85 10.70
C PRO A 111 -5.12 12.93 10.32
N LEU A 112 -5.06 12.32 9.14
CA LEU A 112 -6.18 11.52 8.63
C LEU A 112 -6.45 10.24 9.44
N GLY A 113 -5.40 9.59 9.95
CA GLY A 113 -5.50 8.25 10.53
C GLY A 113 -5.73 7.16 9.47
N TYR A 114 -5.35 7.39 8.22
CA TYR A 114 -5.58 6.43 7.13
C TYR A 114 -4.75 5.15 7.35
N MET A 115 -5.34 3.99 7.08
CA MET A 115 -4.67 2.70 7.20
C MET A 115 -4.98 1.83 5.99
N VAL A 116 -3.96 1.46 5.22
CA VAL A 116 -4.08 0.61 4.02
C VAL A 116 -3.27 -0.67 4.15
N ALA A 117 -3.96 -1.81 4.11
CA ALA A 117 -3.36 -3.13 4.24
C ALA A 117 -2.69 -3.60 2.94
N GLU A 118 -1.47 -4.14 3.04
CA GLU A 118 -0.87 -4.97 2.01
C GLU A 118 -1.18 -6.44 2.30
N ILE A 119 -2.09 -7.00 1.49
CA ILE A 119 -2.49 -8.41 1.51
C ILE A 119 -2.50 -8.86 0.05
N TRP A 120 -1.36 -9.37 -0.41
CA TRP A 120 -1.17 -9.82 -1.78
C TRP A 120 -1.87 -11.17 -2.02
N ASN A 121 -3.18 -11.14 -2.20
CA ASN A 121 -4.02 -12.32 -2.41
C ASN A 121 -5.32 -11.97 -3.18
N GLY A 122 -6.22 -12.95 -3.35
CA GLY A 122 -7.55 -12.76 -3.90
C GLY A 122 -8.52 -12.08 -2.94
N GLU A 123 -9.69 -11.69 -3.45
CA GLU A 123 -10.67 -10.87 -2.72
C GLU A 123 -11.15 -11.51 -1.40
N ASP A 124 -11.38 -12.83 -1.40
CA ASP A 124 -11.89 -13.55 -0.21
C ASP A 124 -10.89 -13.48 0.96
N TYR A 125 -9.59 -13.65 0.67
CA TYR A 125 -8.55 -13.61 1.69
C TYR A 125 -8.28 -12.17 2.19
N ILE A 126 -8.37 -11.18 1.29
CA ILE A 126 -8.32 -9.76 1.67
C ILE A 126 -9.49 -9.40 2.59
N ALA A 127 -10.70 -9.91 2.30
CA ALA A 127 -11.86 -9.72 3.16
C ALA A 127 -11.65 -10.38 4.52
N GLU A 128 -11.23 -11.64 4.55
CA GLU A 128 -11.03 -12.43 5.77
C GLU A 128 -9.97 -11.84 6.69
N THR A 129 -8.82 -11.42 6.15
CA THR A 129 -7.64 -11.04 6.95
C THR A 129 -7.42 -9.53 7.07
N GLY A 130 -8.06 -8.74 6.21
CA GLY A 130 -7.93 -7.28 6.18
C GLY A 130 -9.21 -6.57 6.62
N TYR A 131 -10.27 -6.70 5.83
CA TYR A 131 -11.50 -5.93 6.07
C TYR A 131 -12.31 -6.43 7.27
N GLY A 132 -12.27 -7.73 7.56
CA GLY A 132 -13.19 -8.36 8.51
C GLY A 132 -14.61 -8.50 7.93
N THR A 133 -15.57 -8.85 8.78
CA THR A 133 -16.98 -8.95 8.38
C THR A 133 -17.71 -7.62 8.56
N GLU A 134 -18.94 -7.53 8.06
CA GLU A 134 -19.81 -6.35 8.26
C GLU A 134 -20.09 -6.11 9.75
N GLU A 135 -20.25 -7.16 10.55
CA GLU A 135 -20.50 -7.08 11.99
C GLU A 135 -19.24 -6.80 12.81
N ALA A 136 -18.05 -7.07 12.26
CA ALA A 136 -16.76 -6.86 12.91
C ALA A 136 -15.72 -6.25 11.94
N PRO A 137 -15.87 -4.95 11.57
CA PRO A 137 -14.92 -4.28 10.68
C PRO A 137 -13.53 -4.16 11.31
N ALA A 138 -12.53 -4.77 10.67
CA ALA A 138 -11.13 -4.72 11.08
C ALA A 138 -10.42 -3.50 10.51
N LEU A 139 -9.91 -3.56 9.27
CA LEU A 139 -9.39 -2.40 8.53
C LEU A 139 -10.42 -1.88 7.52
N CYS A 140 -10.26 -0.62 7.11
CA CYS A 140 -11.16 0.03 6.16
C CYS A 140 -10.61 0.06 4.73
N SER A 141 -9.30 -0.10 4.53
CA SER A 141 -8.66 -0.05 3.21
C SER A 141 -7.59 -1.13 3.08
N ALA A 142 -7.50 -1.73 1.89
CA ALA A 142 -6.45 -2.65 1.50
C ALA A 142 -6.11 -2.41 0.02
N PHE A 143 -4.88 -2.73 -0.39
CA PHE A 143 -4.50 -2.65 -1.80
C PHE A 143 -5.31 -3.61 -2.67
N ASP A 144 -5.77 -3.12 -3.81
CA ASP A 144 -6.57 -3.87 -4.77
C ASP A 144 -5.67 -4.66 -5.73
N PHE A 145 -4.92 -5.61 -5.17
CA PHE A 145 -4.11 -6.54 -5.96
C PHE A 145 -4.92 -7.25 -7.06
N PRO A 146 -6.15 -7.74 -6.80
CA PRO A 146 -6.95 -8.37 -7.84
C PRO A 146 -7.23 -7.43 -9.02
N MET A 147 -7.67 -6.19 -8.80
CA MET A 147 -7.89 -5.24 -9.89
C MET A 147 -6.58 -4.87 -10.59
N ARG A 148 -5.48 -4.69 -9.85
CA ARG A 148 -4.15 -4.47 -10.43
C ARG A 148 -3.80 -5.56 -11.45
N TYR A 149 -3.96 -6.83 -11.09
CA TYR A 149 -3.69 -7.95 -12.00
C TYR A 149 -4.56 -7.90 -13.26
N ARG A 150 -5.86 -7.59 -13.10
CA ARG A 150 -6.74 -7.47 -14.26
C ARG A 150 -6.34 -6.34 -15.21
N ILE A 151 -5.83 -5.22 -14.68
CA ILE A 151 -5.30 -4.12 -15.51
C ILE A 151 -4.06 -4.56 -16.28
N VAL A 152 -3.05 -5.11 -15.59
CA VAL A 152 -1.80 -5.50 -16.26
C VAL A 152 -2.00 -6.65 -17.23
N GLU A 153 -2.89 -7.60 -16.98
CA GLU A 153 -3.17 -8.69 -17.93
C GLU A 153 -3.98 -8.23 -19.17
N THR A 154 -4.63 -7.08 -19.08
CA THR A 154 -5.39 -6.46 -20.20
C THR A 154 -4.50 -5.52 -21.02
N LEU A 155 -3.70 -4.69 -20.34
CA LEU A 155 -2.93 -3.60 -20.94
C LEU A 155 -1.44 -3.91 -21.11
N ALA A 156 -0.93 -4.98 -20.51
CA ALA A 156 0.43 -5.48 -20.63
C ALA A 156 0.43 -7.03 -20.48
N ALA A 157 1.48 -7.57 -19.87
CA ALA A 157 1.49 -8.90 -19.27
C ALA A 157 1.59 -8.78 -17.73
N ASN A 158 1.22 -9.81 -16.98
CA ASN A 158 1.60 -9.91 -15.56
C ASN A 158 3.00 -10.55 -15.41
N GLU A 159 3.50 -10.64 -14.18
CA GLU A 159 4.82 -11.21 -13.90
C GLU A 159 5.00 -12.65 -14.42
N SER A 160 3.90 -13.42 -14.48
CA SER A 160 3.83 -14.80 -15.01
C SER A 160 3.59 -14.87 -16.52
N ASN A 161 3.70 -13.74 -17.23
CA ASN A 161 3.48 -13.60 -18.66
C ASN A 161 2.05 -13.93 -19.14
N VAL A 162 1.05 -13.75 -18.27
CA VAL A 162 -0.36 -13.80 -18.68
C VAL A 162 -0.73 -12.44 -19.27
N SER A 163 -1.22 -12.43 -20.51
CA SER A 163 -1.57 -11.22 -21.26
C SER A 163 -2.77 -11.47 -22.19
N GLY A 164 -3.17 -10.43 -22.93
CA GLY A 164 -4.19 -10.55 -23.99
C GLY A 164 -5.62 -10.70 -23.47
N ARG A 165 -5.89 -10.35 -22.20
CA ARG A 165 -7.25 -10.25 -21.69
C ARG A 165 -7.98 -9.09 -22.36
N ASP A 166 -9.28 -9.24 -22.58
CA ASP A 166 -10.11 -8.17 -23.12
C ASP A 166 -10.76 -7.32 -22.01
N ALA A 167 -11.47 -6.26 -22.39
CA ALA A 167 -12.08 -5.33 -21.45
C ALA A 167 -13.14 -5.96 -20.52
N SER A 168 -13.71 -7.13 -20.85
CA SER A 168 -14.59 -7.85 -19.92
C SER A 168 -13.86 -8.33 -18.67
N TRP A 169 -12.54 -8.51 -18.76
CA TRP A 169 -11.71 -8.82 -17.61
C TRP A 169 -11.66 -7.66 -16.62
N LEU A 170 -11.54 -6.41 -17.10
CA LEU A 170 -11.62 -5.23 -16.24
C LEU A 170 -12.99 -5.12 -15.55
N ALA A 171 -14.08 -5.40 -16.29
CA ALA A 171 -15.43 -5.42 -15.72
C ALA A 171 -15.58 -6.50 -14.64
N ASN A 172 -15.01 -7.69 -14.86
CA ASN A 172 -14.96 -8.74 -13.86
C ASN A 172 -14.24 -8.31 -12.56
N GLY A 173 -13.27 -7.39 -12.65
CA GLY A 173 -12.61 -6.82 -11.47
C GLY A 173 -13.54 -6.07 -10.54
N TYR A 174 -14.43 -5.26 -11.11
CA TYR A 174 -15.46 -4.59 -10.32
C TYR A 174 -16.54 -5.55 -9.83
N GLU A 175 -16.88 -6.58 -10.59
CA GLU A 175 -17.85 -7.59 -10.14
C GLU A 175 -17.36 -8.31 -8.88
N THR A 176 -16.07 -8.58 -8.75
CA THR A 176 -15.54 -9.26 -7.57
C THR A 176 -15.40 -8.38 -6.33
N HIS A 177 -15.51 -7.05 -6.47
CA HIS A 177 -15.67 -6.16 -5.30
C HIS A 177 -16.93 -6.45 -4.48
N ALA A 178 -17.94 -7.10 -5.08
CA ALA A 178 -19.12 -7.58 -4.35
C ALA A 178 -18.81 -8.63 -3.26
N LYS A 179 -17.58 -9.16 -3.22
CA LYS A 179 -17.09 -10.03 -2.14
C LYS A 179 -16.64 -9.25 -0.90
N TYR A 180 -16.41 -7.95 -1.02
CA TYR A 180 -15.99 -7.11 0.10
C TYR A 180 -17.20 -6.62 0.91
N PRO A 181 -17.02 -6.37 2.21
CA PRO A 181 -18.03 -5.70 3.04
C PRO A 181 -18.21 -4.23 2.62
N ASP A 182 -19.33 -3.61 3.00
CA ASP A 182 -19.72 -2.27 2.53
C ASP A 182 -18.73 -1.17 2.99
N HIS A 183 -18.03 -1.38 4.10
CA HIS A 183 -17.02 -0.46 4.61
C HIS A 183 -15.69 -0.50 3.85
N ALA A 184 -15.47 -1.50 2.99
CA ALA A 184 -14.22 -1.65 2.27
C ALA A 184 -13.95 -0.46 1.32
N LYS A 185 -12.70 -0.01 1.32
CA LYS A 185 -12.15 1.02 0.43
C LYS A 185 -10.90 0.46 -0.25
N PRO A 186 -11.03 -0.35 -1.31
CA PRO A 186 -9.84 -0.87 -1.97
C PRO A 186 -9.02 0.26 -2.59
N ASN A 187 -7.69 0.14 -2.50
CA ASN A 187 -6.72 1.14 -2.97
C ASN A 187 -6.03 0.62 -4.23
N LEU A 188 -6.29 1.25 -5.38
CA LEU A 188 -5.77 0.77 -6.65
C LEU A 188 -4.36 1.31 -6.94
N MET A 189 -3.42 0.39 -7.17
CA MET A 189 -2.09 0.64 -7.72
C MET A 189 -1.87 -0.12 -9.03
N LEU A 190 -0.90 0.31 -9.84
CA LEU A 190 -0.46 -0.42 -11.04
C LEU A 190 0.78 -1.28 -10.75
N GLY A 191 1.68 -0.75 -9.93
CA GLY A 191 2.86 -1.43 -9.41
C GLY A 191 3.22 -0.94 -8.01
N ASN A 192 4.29 -1.53 -7.46
CA ASN A 192 4.93 -1.15 -6.21
C ASN A 192 6.39 -1.66 -6.21
N HIS A 193 7.04 -1.70 -5.07
CA HIS A 193 8.44 -2.11 -4.95
C HIS A 193 8.66 -3.64 -5.00
N ASP A 194 7.60 -4.45 -4.90
CA ASP A 194 7.65 -5.91 -4.98
C ASP A 194 7.19 -6.44 -6.35
N LEU A 195 6.74 -5.55 -7.22
CA LEU A 195 6.18 -5.85 -8.54
C LEU A 195 7.11 -5.34 -9.64
N VAL A 196 7.09 -6.02 -10.78
CA VAL A 196 7.84 -5.60 -11.96
C VAL A 196 7.23 -4.32 -12.52
N ARG A 197 8.05 -3.40 -13.07
CA ARG A 197 7.53 -2.14 -13.62
C ARG A 197 6.59 -2.42 -14.79
N PHE A 198 5.59 -1.58 -14.98
CA PHE A 198 4.64 -1.71 -16.09
C PHE A 198 5.34 -1.70 -17.45
N GLY A 199 6.40 -0.89 -17.60
CA GLY A 199 7.26 -0.87 -18.78
C GLY A 199 7.93 -2.22 -19.08
N ASP A 200 8.63 -2.77 -18.09
CA ASP A 200 9.27 -4.09 -18.20
C ASP A 200 8.24 -5.20 -18.50
N LEU A 201 7.00 -5.09 -17.99
CA LEU A 201 5.92 -6.04 -18.28
C LEU A 201 5.41 -5.96 -19.73
N LEU A 202 5.50 -4.79 -20.38
CA LEU A 202 5.21 -4.65 -21.81
C LEU A 202 6.29 -5.34 -22.65
N GLN A 203 7.56 -5.13 -22.30
CA GLN A 203 8.70 -5.74 -22.99
C GLN A 203 8.71 -7.26 -22.81
N ARG A 204 8.54 -7.73 -21.57
CA ARG A 204 8.43 -9.16 -21.23
C ARG A 204 7.34 -9.89 -22.00
N GLY A 205 6.23 -9.20 -22.25
CA GLY A 205 5.09 -9.74 -23.00
C GLY A 205 5.29 -9.74 -24.52
N ASP A 206 6.41 -9.22 -25.04
CA ASP A 206 6.62 -8.91 -26.46
C ASP A 206 5.47 -8.02 -26.99
N ILE A 207 5.06 -7.02 -26.19
CA ILE A 207 3.89 -6.17 -26.46
C ILE A 207 4.30 -4.81 -27.00
N ALA A 208 5.26 -4.13 -26.35
CA ALA A 208 5.70 -2.81 -26.78
C ALA A 208 7.04 -2.41 -26.15
N GLU A 209 7.81 -1.60 -26.88
CA GLU A 209 9.10 -1.02 -26.45
C GLU A 209 9.02 0.49 -26.22
N PRO A 210 9.90 1.11 -25.40
CA PRO A 210 9.88 2.55 -25.14
C PRO A 210 9.99 3.45 -26.38
N ASN A 211 10.55 2.94 -27.48
CA ASN A 211 10.66 3.66 -28.75
C ASN A 211 9.40 3.53 -29.65
N GLU A 212 8.36 2.83 -29.19
CA GLU A 212 7.10 2.62 -29.91
C GLU A 212 5.96 3.41 -29.28
N ASP A 213 5.08 3.97 -30.11
CA ASP A 213 3.92 4.73 -29.63
C ASP A 213 2.97 3.89 -28.75
N GLU A 214 2.91 2.57 -29.00
CA GLU A 214 2.06 1.64 -28.26
C GLU A 214 2.41 1.56 -26.77
N TYR A 215 3.71 1.61 -26.43
CA TYR A 215 4.20 1.61 -25.04
C TYR A 215 3.59 2.77 -24.24
N TRP A 216 3.64 3.97 -24.81
CA TRP A 216 3.12 5.18 -24.20
C TRP A 216 1.59 5.22 -24.17
N LEU A 217 0.93 4.67 -25.19
CA LEU A 217 -0.52 4.56 -25.21
C LEU A 217 -1.05 3.61 -24.14
N ARG A 218 -0.34 2.50 -23.87
CA ARG A 218 -0.70 1.54 -22.83
C ARG A 218 -0.51 2.11 -21.42
N HIS A 219 0.59 2.83 -21.17
CA HIS A 219 0.77 3.59 -19.93
C HIS A 219 -0.37 4.59 -19.71
N LYS A 220 -0.70 5.39 -20.73
CA LYS A 220 -1.81 6.35 -20.67
C LYS A 220 -3.15 5.67 -20.40
N ALA A 221 -3.41 4.51 -21.01
CA ALA A 221 -4.63 3.75 -20.78
C ALA A 221 -4.72 3.23 -19.33
N ALA A 222 -3.61 2.72 -18.78
CA ALA A 222 -3.56 2.25 -17.40
C ALA A 222 -3.79 3.40 -16.40
N PHE A 223 -3.18 4.57 -16.64
CA PHE A 223 -3.45 5.77 -15.83
C PHE A 223 -4.85 6.33 -16.01
N ALA A 224 -5.41 6.29 -17.22
CA ALA A 224 -6.79 6.69 -17.45
C ALA A 224 -7.77 5.79 -16.68
N PHE A 225 -7.50 4.49 -16.62
CA PHE A 225 -8.27 3.55 -15.80
C PHE A 225 -8.13 3.89 -14.32
N GLN A 226 -6.91 4.02 -13.81
CA GLN A 226 -6.65 4.35 -12.41
C GLN A 226 -7.30 5.69 -12.00
N ALA A 227 -7.22 6.71 -12.85
CA ALA A 227 -7.82 8.02 -12.61
C ALA A 227 -9.36 8.00 -12.61
N ALA A 228 -9.99 7.01 -13.27
CA ALA A 228 -11.44 6.82 -13.28
C ALA A 228 -11.94 5.87 -12.16
N TYR A 229 -11.02 5.22 -11.44
CA TYR A 229 -11.34 4.29 -10.37
C TYR A 229 -11.96 5.02 -9.17
N THR A 230 -13.03 4.47 -8.59
CA THR A 230 -13.65 5.02 -7.38
C THR A 230 -12.94 4.49 -6.14
N GLY A 231 -12.16 5.34 -5.49
CA GLY A 231 -11.46 4.99 -4.25
C GLY A 231 -10.10 5.68 -4.15
N PRO A 232 -9.32 5.38 -3.09
CA PRO A 232 -7.92 5.78 -3.04
C PRO A 232 -7.11 5.11 -4.16
N ILE A 233 -6.12 5.83 -4.68
CA ILE A 233 -5.20 5.32 -5.70
C ILE A 233 -3.75 5.58 -5.27
N THR A 234 -2.85 4.71 -5.71
CA THR A 234 -1.41 4.80 -5.41
C THR A 234 -0.60 4.64 -6.69
N LEU A 235 0.28 5.61 -6.97
CA LEU A 235 1.20 5.56 -8.11
C LEU A 235 2.62 5.29 -7.58
N TYR A 236 3.31 4.33 -8.19
CA TYR A 236 4.68 3.99 -7.84
C TYR A 236 5.66 4.85 -8.63
N TYR A 237 6.69 5.38 -7.97
CA TYR A 237 7.61 6.33 -8.59
C TYR A 237 8.33 5.71 -9.81
N GLY A 238 8.43 6.50 -10.88
CA GLY A 238 8.92 6.06 -12.18
C GLY A 238 7.80 5.65 -13.13
N GLU A 239 6.64 5.22 -12.64
CA GLU A 239 5.50 4.93 -13.53
C GLU A 239 5.13 6.16 -14.36
N GLU A 240 5.16 7.36 -13.75
CA GLU A 240 4.75 8.61 -14.39
C GLU A 240 5.63 9.04 -15.57
N ILE A 241 6.84 8.48 -15.69
CA ILE A 241 7.75 8.68 -16.82
C ILE A 241 7.85 7.44 -17.72
N GLY A 242 7.08 6.39 -17.45
CA GLY A 242 7.16 5.11 -18.15
C GLY A 242 8.50 4.43 -17.93
N ASP A 243 9.02 4.45 -16.70
CA ASP A 243 10.32 3.88 -16.33
C ASP A 243 10.35 2.37 -16.57
N GLU A 244 11.50 1.89 -17.05
CA GLU A 244 11.86 0.48 -17.27
C GLU A 244 13.30 0.26 -16.81
N VAL A 245 13.66 -1.00 -16.56
CA VAL A 245 15.04 -1.38 -16.28
C VAL A 245 15.60 -2.02 -17.55
N PRO A 246 16.64 -1.42 -18.17
CA PRO A 246 17.23 -1.97 -19.37
C PRO A 246 17.64 -3.43 -19.18
N ASP A 247 17.28 -4.28 -20.15
CA ASP A 247 17.55 -5.72 -20.18
C ASP A 247 16.93 -6.52 -19.00
N PHE A 248 15.74 -6.11 -18.53
CA PHE A 248 14.97 -6.78 -17.46
C PHE A 248 13.67 -7.47 -17.93
N ASP A 249 13.50 -7.60 -19.24
CA ASP A 249 12.36 -8.22 -19.90
C ASP A 249 12.25 -9.72 -19.61
N ASP A 250 13.37 -10.41 -19.42
CA ASP A 250 13.39 -11.84 -19.07
C ASP A 250 12.80 -12.14 -17.68
N GLN A 251 11.99 -13.21 -17.58
CA GLN A 251 11.54 -13.73 -16.30
C GLN A 251 12.71 -14.30 -15.49
N VAL A 252 12.91 -13.75 -14.29
CA VAL A 252 13.84 -14.35 -13.32
C VAL A 252 13.18 -15.61 -12.72
N THR A 253 13.70 -16.79 -13.08
CA THR A 253 13.18 -18.10 -12.64
C THR A 253 13.91 -18.67 -11.42
N SER A 254 14.84 -17.91 -10.82
CA SER A 254 15.61 -18.30 -9.63
C SER A 254 15.70 -17.16 -8.60
N ASP A 255 15.41 -17.47 -7.33
CA ASP A 255 15.25 -16.58 -6.15
C ASP A 255 15.85 -15.15 -6.22
N CYS A 256 14.96 -14.15 -6.13
CA CYS A 256 15.25 -12.71 -6.25
C CYS A 256 15.72 -12.02 -4.94
N ALA A 257 15.83 -12.73 -3.82
CA ALA A 257 15.99 -12.13 -2.49
C ALA A 257 17.34 -11.41 -2.23
N VAL A 258 18.24 -11.31 -3.20
CA VAL A 258 19.63 -10.83 -2.99
C VAL A 258 19.91 -9.45 -3.60
N GLN A 259 19.06 -8.88 -4.47
CA GLN A 259 19.47 -7.72 -5.29
C GLN A 259 18.67 -6.41 -5.19
N ALA A 260 17.50 -6.34 -4.54
CA ALA A 260 16.75 -5.09 -4.47
C ALA A 260 16.91 -4.39 -3.11
N TYR A 261 17.86 -3.45 -3.02
CA TYR A 261 17.80 -2.36 -2.03
C TYR A 261 17.10 -1.18 -2.69
N VAL A 262 15.83 -0.95 -2.37
CA VAL A 262 15.15 0.29 -2.74
C VAL A 262 14.42 0.83 -1.51
N MET A 263 14.74 2.06 -1.17
CA MET A 263 14.18 2.78 -0.03
C MET A 263 12.83 3.39 -0.46
N THR A 264 11.75 2.90 0.15
CA THR A 264 10.37 3.29 -0.17
C THR A 264 10.04 4.68 0.40
N MET A 265 9.47 5.54 -0.44
CA MET A 265 8.74 6.74 -0.03
C MET A 265 7.43 6.76 -0.82
N LEU A 266 6.31 6.40 -0.17
CA LEU A 266 4.99 6.44 -0.78
C LEU A 266 4.47 7.88 -0.76
N LEU A 267 4.12 8.43 -1.93
CA LEU A 267 3.35 9.66 -2.05
C LEU A 267 1.93 9.28 -2.48
N ALA A 268 0.98 9.27 -1.56
CA ALA A 268 -0.42 9.04 -1.89
C ALA A 268 -1.11 10.40 -2.11
N VAL A 269 -1.74 10.57 -3.28
CA VAL A 269 -2.58 11.74 -3.59
C VAL A 269 -4.03 11.30 -3.41
N ALA A 270 -4.66 11.69 -2.30
CA ALA A 270 -6.10 11.51 -2.15
C ALA A 270 -6.85 12.55 -3.00
N PRO A 271 -7.79 12.16 -3.89
CA PRO A 271 -8.69 13.11 -4.50
C PRO A 271 -9.65 13.70 -3.44
N ARG A 272 -10.03 14.96 -3.64
CA ARG A 272 -10.90 15.75 -2.74
C ARG A 272 -12.30 15.19 -2.59
#